data_AF-A0A929AT22-F1
#
_entry.id   AF-A0A929AT22-F1
#
_cell.length_a   1.000
_cell.length_b   1.000
_cell.length_c   1.000
_cell.angle_alpha   90.00
_cell.angle_beta   90.00
_cell.angle_gamma   90.00
#
_symmetry.space_group_name_H-M   'P 1'
#
loop_
_entity.id
_entity.type
_entity.pdbx_description
1 polymer ?
#
loop_
_entity_poly.entity_id
_entity_poly.type
_entity_poly.pdbx_seq_one_letter_code
_entity_poly.pdbx_strand_id
1 'polypeptide(L)'
;MNIDQQQLLARIEALRIPLDDPISPMDWKDWYHFILIDPQSGLRVLVNITLIGRPEQGQIQVSLIVNLPSEWIAQALRPDTPLATFGTTFCREWQTDTVRQSPLLVKAPGIHLEVNGRTSVLEVQDERSQLLIRFQGEAEAIPLLVTEDAPFGSGFIGWGLVPGVNVLGELSVCGQSFSIHQNWFCYHDRNFGRFRWGEDIGWEWFVVCATTDDGRSIICVLDRRTNKNHSISGMPYIFIYLGRELRKVFLGSSLQIHWDWSPSPTLPLRLPGTMASLFADRTLKLPHSLQVEGADEQDRLSLKLQFEAEAELIVPDNQERQYSFIEEVTGNAEVNLSLQGEIFRATGFVYGEYVH
;
A
#
# COMPACT_ATOMS: atom_id res chain seq x y z
N MET A 1 27.48 12.00 1.36
CA MET A 1 26.03 11.87 1.07
C MET A 1 25.61 13.20 0.42
N ASN A 2 25.05 13.18 -0.79
CA ASN A 2 24.80 14.39 -1.58
C ASN A 2 23.54 15.10 -1.06
N ILE A 3 23.53 16.44 -0.96
CA ILE A 3 22.39 17.24 -0.46
C ILE A 3 21.08 16.89 -1.20
N ASP A 4 21.20 16.50 -2.47
CA ASP A 4 20.09 16.11 -3.34
C ASP A 4 19.34 14.85 -2.87
N GLN A 5 20.04 13.89 -2.25
CA GLN A 5 19.42 12.65 -1.75
C GLN A 5 18.66 12.86 -0.42
N GLN A 6 19.04 13.85 0.38
CA GLN A 6 18.34 14.15 1.64
C GLN A 6 16.98 14.82 1.42
N GLN A 7 16.80 15.46 0.26
CA GLN A 7 15.55 16.13 -0.10
C GLN A 7 14.70 15.36 -1.11
N LEU A 8 15.21 14.26 -1.68
CA LEU A 8 14.54 13.55 -2.75
C LEU A 8 13.14 13.08 -2.34
N LEU A 9 12.99 12.46 -1.16
CA LEU A 9 11.68 12.06 -0.64
C LEU A 9 10.75 13.27 -0.51
N ALA A 10 11.16 14.32 0.21
CA ALA A 10 10.34 15.53 0.34
C ALA A 10 9.95 16.17 -1.00
N ARG A 11 10.80 16.09 -2.04
CA ARG A 11 10.46 16.57 -3.39
C ARG A 11 9.43 15.67 -4.07
N ILE A 12 9.54 14.35 -3.91
CA ILE A 12 8.55 13.39 -4.38
C ILE A 12 7.21 13.66 -3.68
N GLU A 13 7.21 13.81 -2.35
CA GLU A 13 6.01 14.08 -1.55
C GLU A 13 5.33 15.41 -1.90
N ALA A 14 6.12 16.45 -2.15
CA ALA A 14 5.59 17.76 -2.49
C ALA A 14 5.09 17.86 -3.94
N LEU A 15 5.33 16.87 -4.81
CA LEU A 15 5.16 17.06 -6.26
C LEU A 15 3.68 17.16 -6.65
N ARG A 16 3.28 18.28 -7.28
CA ARG A 16 1.98 18.47 -7.98
C ARG A 16 0.71 18.43 -7.12
N ILE A 17 0.78 18.70 -5.82
CA ILE A 17 -0.45 18.85 -5.00
C ILE A 17 -1.19 20.14 -5.43
N PRO A 18 -2.47 20.07 -5.85
CA PRO A 18 -3.21 21.22 -6.37
C PRO A 18 -3.79 22.08 -5.24
N LEU A 19 -2.94 22.83 -4.53
CA LEU A 19 -3.38 23.70 -3.43
C LEU A 19 -3.90 25.07 -3.91
N ASP A 20 -3.26 25.65 -4.93
CA ASP A 20 -3.42 27.08 -5.25
C ASP A 20 -4.28 27.35 -6.49
N ASP A 21 -4.71 26.30 -7.19
CA ASP A 21 -5.41 26.43 -8.47
C ASP A 21 -6.93 26.20 -8.31
N PRO A 22 -7.76 27.27 -8.31
CA PRO A 22 -9.20 27.17 -8.14
C PRO A 22 -9.91 26.60 -9.37
N ILE A 23 -9.21 26.34 -10.48
CA ILE A 23 -9.73 25.60 -11.64
C ILE A 23 -9.16 24.18 -11.71
N SER A 24 -8.37 23.75 -10.72
CA SER A 24 -7.84 22.40 -10.69
C SER A 24 -8.96 21.36 -10.72
N PRO A 25 -8.82 20.30 -11.53
CA PRO A 25 -9.83 19.26 -11.67
C PRO A 25 -10.16 18.56 -10.34
N MET A 26 -11.43 18.28 -10.14
CA MET A 26 -11.94 17.58 -8.96
C MET A 26 -11.69 16.07 -8.95
N ASP A 27 -11.18 15.54 -10.06
CA ASP A 27 -10.74 14.15 -10.23
C ASP A 27 -9.28 13.93 -9.80
N TRP A 28 -8.61 14.97 -9.27
CA TRP A 28 -7.27 14.83 -8.69
C TRP A 28 -7.30 13.91 -7.46
N LYS A 29 -6.27 13.08 -7.33
CA LYS A 29 -6.04 12.26 -6.15
C LYS A 29 -4.57 12.25 -5.75
N ASP A 30 -4.32 12.24 -4.45
CA ASP A 30 -3.00 12.15 -3.81
C ASP A 30 -3.08 11.13 -2.67
N TRP A 31 -2.29 10.08 -2.71
CA TRP A 31 -2.41 8.91 -1.83
C TRP A 31 -1.10 8.75 -1.11
N TYR A 32 -1.14 8.57 0.21
CA TYR A 32 0.02 8.30 1.04
C TYR A 32 -0.20 6.98 1.75
N HIS A 33 0.47 5.95 1.25
CA HIS A 33 0.30 4.59 1.67
C HIS A 33 1.50 4.17 2.53
N PHE A 34 1.24 3.53 3.67
CA PHE A 34 2.25 3.00 4.57
C PHE A 34 1.89 1.56 4.92
N ILE A 35 2.80 0.63 4.61
CA ILE A 35 2.73 -0.75 5.06
C ILE A 35 3.76 -0.95 6.16
N LEU A 36 3.33 -1.49 7.29
CA LEU A 36 4.20 -1.89 8.38
C LEU A 36 4.02 -3.39 8.64
N ILE A 37 5.14 -4.12 8.78
CA ILE A 37 5.14 -5.56 9.06
C ILE A 37 6.12 -5.83 10.19
N ASP A 38 5.64 -6.45 11.26
CA ASP A 38 6.50 -7.01 12.29
C ASP A 38 7.00 -8.40 11.84
N PRO A 39 8.29 -8.56 11.51
CA PRO A 39 8.80 -9.84 11.05
C PRO A 39 8.78 -10.93 12.13
N GLN A 40 8.67 -10.57 13.42
CA GLN A 40 8.68 -11.54 14.51
C GLN A 40 7.30 -12.10 14.81
N SER A 41 6.29 -11.23 14.89
CA SER A 41 4.92 -11.65 15.19
C SER A 41 4.08 -11.94 13.95
N GLY A 42 4.47 -11.42 12.79
CA GLY A 42 3.63 -11.48 11.58
C GLY A 42 2.47 -10.49 11.61
N LEU A 43 2.42 -9.55 12.56
CA LEU A 43 1.46 -8.43 12.59
C LEU A 43 1.70 -7.50 11.39
N ARG A 44 0.62 -7.05 10.76
CA ARG A 44 0.67 -6.25 9.52
C ARG A 44 -0.30 -5.08 9.62
N VAL A 45 0.13 -3.90 9.17
CA VAL A 45 -0.68 -2.69 9.19
C VAL A 45 -0.60 -2.00 7.84
N LEU A 46 -1.75 -1.58 7.35
CA LEU A 46 -1.91 -0.61 6.28
C LEU A 46 -2.43 0.70 6.87
N VAL A 47 -1.79 1.80 6.51
CA VAL A 47 -2.34 3.16 6.63
C VAL A 47 -2.36 3.80 5.26
N ASN A 48 -3.53 4.20 4.78
CA ASN A 48 -3.68 4.99 3.57
C ASN A 48 -4.35 6.32 3.90
N ILE A 49 -3.76 7.43 3.48
CA ILE A 49 -4.34 8.78 3.54
C ILE A 49 -4.48 9.29 2.12
N THR A 50 -5.70 9.55 1.67
CA THR A 50 -5.98 9.99 0.29
C THR A 50 -6.61 11.38 0.28
N LEU A 51 -5.95 12.34 -0.34
CA LEU A 51 -6.50 13.63 -0.73
C LEU A 51 -7.25 13.47 -2.05
N ILE A 52 -8.50 13.90 -2.12
CA ILE A 52 -9.32 13.84 -3.33
C ILE A 52 -9.88 15.22 -3.63
N GLY A 53 -9.74 15.66 -4.88
CA GLY A 53 -10.19 16.97 -5.34
C GLY A 53 -9.23 18.08 -4.92
N ARG A 54 -9.77 19.11 -4.27
CA ARG A 54 -9.05 20.35 -3.90
C ARG A 54 -9.61 20.95 -2.61
N PRO A 55 -8.95 21.94 -2.00
CA PRO A 55 -9.48 22.62 -0.82
C PRO A 55 -10.94 23.09 -1.00
N GLU A 56 -11.72 23.02 0.08
CA GLU A 56 -13.13 23.41 0.22
C GLU A 56 -14.14 22.58 -0.58
N GLN A 57 -13.70 21.81 -1.58
CA GLN A 57 -14.58 20.99 -2.44
C GLN A 57 -14.19 19.51 -2.44
N GLY A 58 -13.07 19.18 -1.79
CA GLY A 58 -12.48 17.86 -1.72
C GLY A 58 -12.60 17.23 -0.34
N GLN A 59 -11.95 16.08 -0.21
CA GLN A 59 -11.97 15.29 1.02
C GLN A 59 -10.61 14.64 1.27
N ILE A 60 -10.34 14.37 2.55
CA ILE A 60 -9.25 13.54 3.03
C ILE A 60 -9.89 12.23 3.47
N GLN A 61 -9.62 11.14 2.76
CA GLN A 61 -10.06 9.80 3.10
C GLN A 61 -8.93 9.06 3.82
N VAL A 62 -9.28 8.24 4.79
CA VAL A 62 -8.32 7.41 5.52
C VAL A 62 -8.82 5.98 5.56
N SER A 63 -7.89 5.05 5.35
CA SER A 63 -8.05 3.63 5.64
C SER A 63 -6.95 3.19 6.60
N LEU A 64 -7.32 2.49 7.67
CA LEU A 64 -6.40 1.83 8.58
C LEU A 64 -6.84 0.38 8.71
N ILE A 65 -6.03 -0.56 8.25
CA ILE A 65 -6.27 -2.00 8.33
C ILE A 65 -5.15 -2.64 9.14
N VAL A 66 -5.49 -3.51 10.07
CA VAL A 66 -4.56 -4.24 10.93
C VAL A 66 -4.88 -5.72 10.85
N ASN A 67 -3.88 -6.53 10.51
CA ASN A 67 -3.95 -7.98 10.58
C ASN A 67 -3.13 -8.44 11.79
N LEU A 68 -3.81 -9.04 12.77
CA LEU A 68 -3.21 -9.60 13.98
C LEU A 68 -3.19 -11.13 13.91
N PRO A 69 -2.16 -11.81 14.44
CA PRO A 69 -2.22 -13.25 14.66
C PRO A 69 -3.45 -13.62 15.49
N SER A 70 -4.29 -14.52 14.96
CA SER A 70 -5.56 -14.89 15.60
C SER A 70 -5.40 -15.50 16.98
N GLU A 71 -4.22 -16.07 17.28
CA GLU A 71 -3.89 -16.58 18.60
C GLU A 71 -3.87 -15.51 19.69
N TRP A 72 -3.65 -14.24 19.34
CA TRP A 72 -3.68 -13.10 20.27
C TRP A 72 -5.09 -12.64 20.59
N ILE A 73 -6.07 -13.06 19.80
CA ILE A 73 -7.49 -12.82 20.06
C ILE A 73 -7.98 -13.82 21.11
N ALA A 74 -8.75 -13.31 22.07
CA ALA A 74 -9.36 -14.10 23.12
C ALA A 74 -10.12 -15.29 22.50
N GLN A 75 -9.99 -16.48 23.10
CA GLN A 75 -10.50 -17.73 22.53
C GLN A 75 -11.99 -17.68 22.13
N ALA A 76 -12.81 -16.92 22.87
CA ALA A 76 -14.24 -16.78 22.59
C ALA A 76 -14.57 -15.93 21.35
N LEU A 77 -13.61 -15.15 20.85
CA LEU A 77 -13.76 -14.22 19.72
C LEU A 77 -12.76 -14.53 18.58
N ARG A 78 -11.98 -15.60 18.71
CA ARG A 78 -10.95 -15.97 17.74
C ARG A 78 -11.62 -16.42 16.43
N PRO A 79 -11.25 -15.84 15.27
CA PRO A 79 -11.75 -16.30 13.99
C PRO A 79 -11.09 -17.63 13.58
N ASP A 80 -11.70 -18.35 12.64
CA ASP A 80 -11.18 -19.59 12.05
C ASP A 80 -10.11 -19.34 10.95
N THR A 81 -9.51 -18.15 10.95
CA THR A 81 -8.44 -17.72 10.04
C THR A 81 -7.13 -17.56 10.80
N PRO A 82 -5.97 -17.68 10.15
CA PRO A 82 -4.66 -17.47 10.80
C PRO A 82 -4.49 -16.03 11.31
N LEU A 83 -5.10 -15.06 10.62
CA LEU A 83 -5.06 -13.65 10.99
C LEU A 83 -6.46 -13.10 11.20
N ALA A 84 -6.62 -12.31 12.27
CA ALA A 84 -7.79 -11.50 12.53
C ALA A 84 -7.59 -10.12 11.92
N THR A 85 -8.53 -9.70 11.07
CA THR A 85 -8.49 -8.40 10.39
C THR A 85 -9.38 -7.40 11.11
N PHE A 86 -8.80 -6.27 11.49
CA PHE A 86 -9.50 -5.09 12.00
C PHE A 86 -9.31 -3.96 11.01
N GLY A 87 -10.33 -3.13 10.80
CA GLY A 87 -10.13 -1.98 9.95
C GLY A 87 -11.15 -0.89 10.16
N THR A 88 -10.77 0.31 9.77
CA THR A 88 -11.65 1.47 9.75
C THR A 88 -11.37 2.30 8.51
N THR A 89 -12.41 2.98 8.05
CA THR A 89 -12.28 4.04 7.07
C THR A 89 -13.13 5.24 7.49
N PHE A 90 -12.63 6.43 7.21
CA PHE A 90 -13.35 7.67 7.49
C PHE A 90 -12.91 8.79 6.56
N CYS A 91 -13.77 9.79 6.42
CA CYS A 91 -13.50 10.97 5.60
C CYS A 91 -13.52 12.23 6.45
N ARG A 92 -12.76 13.23 6.03
CA ARG A 92 -12.82 14.63 6.49
C ARG A 92 -12.95 15.53 5.28
N GLU A 93 -13.67 16.63 5.41
CA GLU A 93 -13.64 17.68 4.39
C GLU A 93 -12.23 18.25 4.30
N TRP A 94 -11.76 18.47 3.07
CA TRP A 94 -10.47 19.14 2.84
C TRP A 94 -10.67 20.64 3.00
N GLN A 95 -10.16 21.22 4.09
CA GLN A 95 -10.21 22.67 4.34
C GLN A 95 -8.89 23.34 3.92
N THR A 96 -8.90 24.65 3.66
CA THR A 96 -7.74 25.39 3.13
C THR A 96 -6.46 25.21 3.94
N ASP A 97 -6.56 25.15 5.28
CA ASP A 97 -5.39 25.02 6.17
C ASP A 97 -5.06 23.58 6.58
N THR A 98 -5.76 22.57 6.05
CA THR A 98 -5.52 21.16 6.45
C THR A 98 -4.38 20.51 5.70
N VAL A 99 -3.96 21.06 4.56
CA VAL A 99 -2.87 20.51 3.75
C VAL A 99 -1.87 21.61 3.38
N ARG A 100 -0.57 21.34 3.60
CA ARG A 100 0.54 22.17 3.14
C ARG A 100 1.51 21.30 2.34
N GLN A 101 2.03 21.84 1.24
CA GLN A 101 2.89 21.10 0.31
C GLN A 101 4.35 20.99 0.75
N SER A 102 4.91 21.99 1.44
CA SER A 102 6.34 22.02 1.80
C SER A 102 6.63 22.64 3.19
N PRO A 103 7.17 21.86 4.15
CA PRO A 103 7.17 20.39 4.13
C PRO A 103 5.73 19.88 4.01
N LEU A 104 5.57 18.68 3.47
CA LEU A 104 4.26 18.05 3.37
C LEU A 104 3.67 17.96 4.77
N LEU A 105 2.45 18.47 4.93
CA LEU A 105 1.67 18.35 6.15
C LEU A 105 0.21 18.11 5.77
N VAL A 106 -0.38 17.05 6.29
CA VAL A 106 -1.82 16.80 6.29
C VAL A 106 -2.25 16.76 7.75
N LYS A 107 -3.14 17.66 8.16
CA LYS A 107 -3.61 17.77 9.54
C LYS A 107 -5.12 18.00 9.58
N ALA A 108 -5.84 17.03 10.13
CA ALA A 108 -7.28 17.10 10.36
C ALA A 108 -7.64 16.31 11.64
N PRO A 109 -8.87 16.39 12.16
CA PRO A 109 -9.27 15.60 13.33
C PRO A 109 -9.07 14.09 13.12
N GLY A 110 -8.17 13.49 13.89
CA GLY A 110 -7.77 12.08 13.79
C GLY A 110 -6.73 11.76 12.71
N ILE A 111 -6.12 12.79 12.09
CA ILE A 111 -5.15 12.65 11.01
C ILE A 111 -3.98 13.62 11.22
N HIS A 112 -2.77 13.11 11.26
CA HIS A 112 -1.54 13.87 11.14
C HIS A 112 -0.55 13.11 10.28
N LEU A 113 -0.13 13.71 9.18
CA LEU A 113 1.00 13.24 8.38
C LEU A 113 1.91 14.44 8.14
N GLU A 114 3.18 14.32 8.51
CA GLU A 114 4.21 15.28 8.15
C GLU A 114 5.35 14.54 7.45
N VAL A 115 5.81 15.04 6.31
CA VAL A 115 7.04 14.56 5.66
C VAL A 115 7.96 15.74 5.40
N ASN A 116 9.14 15.69 6.02
CA ASN A 116 10.15 16.75 5.96
C ASN A 116 11.54 16.15 5.73
N GLY A 117 12.12 16.38 4.56
CA GLY A 117 13.36 15.72 4.15
C GLY A 117 13.20 14.20 4.07
N ARG A 118 13.87 13.48 4.98
CA ARG A 118 13.79 12.01 5.11
C ARG A 118 12.89 11.56 6.25
N THR A 119 12.44 12.48 7.10
CA THR A 119 11.67 12.14 8.30
C THR A 119 10.19 12.21 8.00
N SER A 120 9.44 11.24 8.50
CA SER A 120 7.99 11.23 8.50
C SER A 120 7.46 11.15 9.93
N VAL A 121 6.32 11.78 10.18
CA VAL A 121 5.52 11.61 11.39
C VAL A 121 4.11 11.29 10.93
N LEU A 122 3.56 10.20 11.45
CA LEU A 122 2.20 9.77 11.15
C LEU A 122 1.43 9.53 12.45
N GLU A 123 0.19 9.99 12.49
CA GLU A 123 -0.81 9.62 13.47
C GLU A 123 -2.18 9.50 12.77
N VAL A 124 -2.83 8.35 12.94
CA VAL A 124 -4.20 8.12 12.51
C VAL A 124 -4.97 7.51 13.67
N GLN A 125 -6.12 8.11 14.00
CA GLN A 125 -6.97 7.68 15.09
C GLN A 125 -8.44 7.68 14.69
N ASP A 126 -9.13 6.57 14.99
CA ASP A 126 -10.59 6.49 14.98
C ASP A 126 -11.09 5.88 16.28
N GLU A 127 -11.58 6.73 17.18
CA GLU A 127 -12.10 6.32 18.49
C GLU A 127 -13.30 5.36 18.37
N ARG A 128 -14.12 5.50 17.31
CA ARG A 128 -15.31 4.66 17.12
C ARG A 128 -14.92 3.20 16.88
N SER A 129 -13.85 3.00 16.12
CA SER A 129 -13.30 1.68 15.80
C SER A 129 -12.22 1.25 16.79
N GLN A 130 -11.85 2.11 17.74
CA GLN A 130 -10.79 1.90 18.72
C GLN A 130 -9.45 1.53 18.06
N LEU A 131 -9.15 2.16 16.93
CA LEU A 131 -7.90 1.99 16.20
C LEU A 131 -7.07 3.27 16.28
N LEU A 132 -5.80 3.12 16.61
CA LEU A 132 -4.81 4.20 16.64
C LEU A 132 -3.49 3.64 16.14
N ILE A 133 -2.82 4.38 15.27
CA ILE A 133 -1.41 4.19 14.97
C ILE A 133 -0.72 5.53 15.04
N ARG A 134 0.45 5.57 15.68
CA ARG A 134 1.34 6.72 15.60
C ARG A 134 2.79 6.27 15.52
N PHE A 135 3.57 6.86 14.63
CA PHE A 135 4.98 6.58 14.53
C PHE A 135 5.76 7.77 13.98
N GLN A 136 7.06 7.73 14.23
CA GLN A 136 8.06 8.54 13.54
C GLN A 136 8.87 7.61 12.66
N GLY A 137 9.15 8.06 11.44
CA GLY A 137 9.89 7.33 10.44
C GLY A 137 11.09 8.12 9.95
N GLU A 138 12.16 7.43 9.58
CA GLU A 138 13.25 7.97 8.77
C GLU A 138 13.47 7.07 7.56
N ALA A 139 13.31 7.60 6.36
CA ALA A 139 13.61 6.89 5.13
C ALA A 139 15.08 6.47 5.14
N GLU A 140 15.36 5.19 4.88
CA GLU A 140 16.71 4.62 4.82
C GLU A 140 17.08 4.16 3.42
N ALA A 141 16.11 3.56 2.72
CA ALA A 141 16.25 3.15 1.33
C ALA A 141 16.24 4.35 0.38
N ILE A 142 16.79 4.16 -0.83
CA ILE A 142 16.75 5.16 -1.89
C ILE A 142 15.30 5.26 -2.41
N PRO A 143 14.67 6.47 -2.39
CA PRO A 143 13.36 6.66 -3.01
C PRO A 143 13.42 6.50 -4.53
N LEU A 144 12.33 5.99 -5.11
CA LEU A 144 12.11 6.00 -6.56
C LEU A 144 10.91 6.85 -6.92
N LEU A 145 10.96 7.40 -8.13
CA LEU A 145 9.85 8.10 -8.76
C LEU A 145 9.62 7.49 -10.14
N VAL A 146 8.40 7.02 -10.35
CA VAL A 146 7.91 6.47 -11.61
C VAL A 146 6.81 7.41 -12.12
N THR A 147 7.15 8.20 -13.13
CA THR A 147 6.20 9.04 -13.86
C THR A 147 6.07 8.49 -15.27
N GLU A 148 5.24 7.47 -15.43
CA GLU A 148 4.88 7.01 -16.77
C GLU A 148 3.87 7.96 -17.40
N ASP A 149 4.05 8.21 -18.71
CA ASP A 149 3.08 8.95 -19.52
C ASP A 149 1.94 8.04 -20.04
N ALA A 150 1.85 6.79 -19.55
CA ALA A 150 0.79 5.86 -19.90
C ALA A 150 -0.57 6.37 -19.37
N PRO A 151 -1.62 6.40 -20.21
CA PRO A 151 -2.95 6.77 -19.76
C PRO A 151 -3.43 5.91 -18.60
N PHE A 152 -4.10 6.54 -17.65
CA PHE A 152 -4.75 5.87 -16.54
C PHE A 152 -6.15 6.44 -16.37
N GLY A 153 -7.15 5.67 -16.80
CA GLY A 153 -8.51 6.16 -16.94
C GLY A 153 -8.58 7.33 -17.91
N SER A 154 -9.30 8.40 -17.54
CA SER A 154 -9.33 9.64 -18.32
C SER A 154 -8.11 10.54 -18.14
N GLY A 155 -7.17 10.19 -17.27
CA GLY A 155 -5.98 10.99 -16.99
C GLY A 155 -4.71 10.15 -16.85
N PHE A 156 -4.03 10.27 -15.71
CA PHE A 156 -2.71 9.70 -15.46
C PHE A 156 -2.51 9.40 -13.98
N ILE A 157 -1.51 8.56 -13.68
CA ILE A 157 -1.06 8.30 -12.32
C ILE A 157 0.48 8.23 -12.28
N GLY A 158 1.07 9.03 -11.39
CA GLY A 158 2.46 8.97 -10.98
C GLY A 158 2.58 8.23 -9.66
N TRP A 159 3.76 7.67 -9.41
CA TRP A 159 4.02 6.85 -8.23
C TRP A 159 5.43 7.09 -7.71
N GLY A 160 5.56 7.46 -6.45
CA GLY A 160 6.83 7.58 -5.74
C GLY A 160 6.87 6.61 -4.57
N LEU A 161 7.98 5.93 -4.32
CA LEU A 161 8.05 4.89 -3.29
C LEU A 161 9.37 4.90 -2.53
N VAL A 162 9.31 4.42 -1.28
CA VAL A 162 10.44 4.19 -0.38
C VAL A 162 10.24 2.84 0.29
N PRO A 163 11.00 1.80 -0.11
CA PRO A 163 10.78 0.45 0.38
C PRO A 163 11.44 0.15 1.72
N GLY A 164 11.96 1.16 2.41
CA GLY A 164 12.62 1.00 3.70
C GLY A 164 12.63 2.29 4.50
N VAL A 165 11.73 2.35 5.46
CA VAL A 165 11.61 3.41 6.47
C VAL A 165 11.87 2.79 7.84
N ASN A 166 12.81 3.33 8.59
CA ASN A 166 13.01 2.93 9.98
C ASN A 166 11.97 3.62 10.84
N VAL A 167 11.15 2.86 11.56
CA VAL A 167 10.00 3.37 12.30
C VAL A 167 10.06 3.06 13.80
N LEU A 168 9.52 3.98 14.59
CA LEU A 168 9.33 3.84 16.03
C LEU A 168 8.01 4.47 16.44
N GLY A 169 7.23 3.76 17.25
CA GLY A 169 5.90 4.24 17.60
C GLY A 169 5.05 3.23 18.37
N GLU A 170 3.75 3.37 18.23
CA GLU A 170 2.77 2.47 18.83
C GLU A 170 1.57 2.26 17.91
N LEU A 171 0.95 1.10 18.11
CA LEU A 171 -0.31 0.70 17.52
C LEU A 171 -1.24 0.31 18.66
N SER A 172 -2.49 0.76 18.61
CA SER A 172 -3.54 0.31 19.52
C SER A 172 -4.72 -0.25 18.73
N VAL A 173 -5.13 -1.46 19.08
CA VAL A 173 -6.23 -2.19 18.46
C VAL A 173 -7.20 -2.62 19.56
N CYS A 174 -8.40 -2.05 19.58
CA CYS A 174 -9.46 -2.45 20.53
C CYS A 174 -9.00 -2.45 22.00
N GLY A 175 -8.19 -1.47 22.39
CA GLY A 175 -7.63 -1.32 23.73
C GLY A 175 -6.37 -2.14 24.03
N GLN A 176 -5.88 -2.96 23.10
CA GLN A 176 -4.57 -3.62 23.19
C GLN A 176 -3.50 -2.76 22.52
N SER A 177 -2.37 -2.52 23.20
CA SER A 177 -1.27 -1.70 22.68
C SER A 177 -0.06 -2.55 22.28
N PHE A 178 0.52 -2.22 21.13
CA PHE A 178 1.71 -2.83 20.54
C PHE A 178 2.76 -1.75 20.31
N SER A 179 4.02 -2.05 20.64
CA SER A 179 5.14 -1.16 20.34
C SER A 179 5.62 -1.42 18.92
N ILE A 180 5.78 -0.35 18.14
CA ILE A 180 6.42 -0.40 16.82
C ILE A 180 7.92 -0.19 17.06
N HIS A 181 8.71 -1.20 16.68
CA HIS A 181 10.14 -1.23 16.89
C HIS A 181 10.91 -1.03 15.58
N GLN A 182 12.18 -0.62 15.66
CA GLN A 182 13.03 -0.33 14.50
C GLN A 182 13.26 -1.53 13.56
N ASN A 183 13.03 -2.75 14.05
CA ASN A 183 13.14 -3.96 13.25
C ASN A 183 11.87 -4.28 12.45
N TRP A 184 10.80 -3.50 12.59
CA TRP A 184 9.64 -3.61 11.72
C TRP A 184 10.03 -3.16 10.32
N PHE A 185 9.54 -3.91 9.33
CA PHE A 185 9.60 -3.44 7.96
C PHE A 185 8.57 -2.31 7.78
N CYS A 186 8.98 -1.21 7.16
CA CYS A 186 8.05 -0.18 6.73
C CYS A 186 8.32 0.22 5.27
N TYR A 187 7.29 0.09 4.46
CA TYR A 187 7.21 0.58 3.10
C TYR A 187 6.31 1.81 3.08
N HIS A 188 6.70 2.81 2.30
CA HIS A 188 5.86 3.97 2.01
C HIS A 188 5.80 4.17 0.51
N ASP A 189 4.62 4.49 -0.01
CA ASP A 189 4.53 5.12 -1.32
C ASP A 189 3.50 6.25 -1.38
N ARG A 190 3.57 6.94 -2.50
CA ARG A 190 2.71 8.02 -2.89
C ARG A 190 2.23 7.83 -4.31
N ASN A 191 0.92 7.71 -4.51
CA ASN A 191 0.31 7.84 -5.84
C ASN A 191 -0.29 9.23 -6.01
N PHE A 192 -0.07 9.85 -7.16
CA PHE A 192 -0.65 11.15 -7.46
C PHE A 192 -1.11 11.21 -8.91
N GLY A 193 -2.25 11.84 -9.18
CA GLY A 193 -2.69 11.99 -10.55
C GLY A 193 -4.16 12.34 -10.69
N ARG A 194 -4.69 12.07 -11.88
CA ARG A 194 -6.06 12.38 -12.27
C ARG A 194 -6.70 11.16 -12.87
N PHE A 195 -7.75 10.67 -12.25
CA PHE A 195 -8.60 9.59 -12.73
C PHE A 195 -9.86 9.57 -11.88
N ARG A 196 -10.90 8.87 -12.31
CA ARG A 196 -12.16 8.77 -11.57
C ARG A 196 -12.38 7.36 -11.06
N TRP A 197 -12.97 7.25 -9.89
CA TRP A 197 -13.29 5.92 -9.38
C TRP A 197 -14.41 5.33 -10.23
N GLY A 198 -14.30 4.06 -10.53
CA GLY A 198 -15.22 3.36 -11.42
C GLY A 198 -14.96 3.52 -12.92
N GLU A 199 -13.94 4.27 -13.36
CA GLU A 199 -13.42 4.17 -14.73
C GLU A 199 -12.90 2.75 -15.03
N ASP A 200 -12.63 2.43 -16.30
CA ASP A 200 -12.05 1.14 -16.67
C ASP A 200 -10.55 1.05 -16.33
N ILE A 201 -10.24 1.15 -15.04
CA ILE A 201 -8.90 1.11 -14.44
C ILE A 201 -8.82 -0.02 -13.42
N GLY A 202 -7.68 -0.68 -13.37
CA GLY A 202 -7.33 -1.66 -12.35
C GLY A 202 -5.81 -1.69 -12.19
N TRP A 203 -5.32 -2.44 -11.20
CA TRP A 203 -3.89 -2.70 -11.06
C TRP A 203 -3.66 -3.91 -10.15
N GLU A 204 -2.42 -4.36 -10.15
CA GLU A 204 -1.87 -5.40 -9.29
C GLU A 204 -0.61 -4.80 -8.65
N TRP A 205 -0.59 -4.62 -7.33
CA TRP A 205 0.55 -4.05 -6.61
C TRP A 205 0.89 -4.88 -5.38
N PHE A 206 2.18 -5.12 -5.14
CA PHE A 206 2.65 -5.87 -3.97
C PHE A 206 3.98 -5.35 -3.47
N VAL A 207 4.17 -5.40 -2.16
CA VAL A 207 5.46 -5.31 -1.49
C VAL A 207 5.74 -6.59 -0.72
N VAL A 208 6.89 -7.19 -1.01
CA VAL A 208 7.42 -8.35 -0.30
C VAL A 208 8.60 -7.89 0.54
N CYS A 209 8.62 -8.24 1.82
CA CYS A 209 9.81 -8.14 2.67
C CYS A 209 10.22 -9.54 3.14
N ALA A 210 11.43 -9.96 2.80
CA ALA A 210 11.95 -11.27 3.12
C ALA A 210 13.37 -11.20 3.68
N THR A 211 13.74 -12.19 4.48
CA THR A 211 15.09 -12.34 5.04
C THR A 211 15.73 -13.61 4.51
N THR A 212 16.96 -13.51 4.03
CA THR A 212 17.72 -14.66 3.56
C THR A 212 18.19 -15.53 4.70
N ASP A 213 18.59 -16.76 4.39
CA ASP A 213 19.21 -17.70 5.35
C ASP A 213 20.44 -17.11 6.07
N ASP A 214 21.14 -16.16 5.44
CA ASP A 214 22.30 -15.45 6.01
C ASP A 214 21.97 -14.08 6.64
N GLY A 215 20.68 -13.74 6.78
CA GLY A 215 20.20 -12.57 7.51
C GLY A 215 20.13 -11.27 6.72
N ARG A 216 20.34 -11.30 5.39
CA ARG A 216 20.18 -10.14 4.51
C ARG A 216 18.71 -9.91 4.18
N SER A 217 18.30 -8.65 4.08
CA SER A 217 16.94 -8.29 3.67
C SER A 217 16.83 -8.24 2.14
N ILE A 218 15.75 -8.81 1.62
CA ILE A 218 15.29 -8.68 0.23
C ILE A 218 13.93 -8.01 0.24
N ILE A 219 13.78 -6.96 -0.56
CA ILE A 219 12.50 -6.30 -0.75
C ILE A 219 12.16 -6.31 -2.23
N CYS A 220 10.95 -6.76 -2.57
CA CYS A 220 10.44 -6.77 -3.93
C CYS A 220 9.20 -5.89 -3.99
N VAL A 221 9.18 -4.91 -4.88
CA VAL A 221 8.00 -4.04 -5.09
C VAL A 221 7.51 -4.21 -6.52
N LEU A 222 6.33 -4.79 -6.68
CA LEU A 222 5.69 -5.04 -7.97
C LEU A 222 4.57 -4.03 -8.19
N ASP A 223 4.46 -3.54 -9.41
CA ASP A 223 3.28 -2.82 -9.88
C ASP A 223 2.99 -3.24 -11.32
N ARG A 224 1.70 -3.39 -11.62
CA ARG A 224 1.17 -3.62 -12.96
C ARG A 224 -0.20 -2.97 -13.06
N ARG A 225 -0.27 -1.90 -13.84
CA ARG A 225 -1.52 -1.24 -14.19
C ARG A 225 -2.31 -2.09 -15.18
N THR A 226 -3.62 -2.14 -15.01
CA THR A 226 -4.56 -2.90 -15.84
C THR A 226 -5.85 -2.12 -16.10
N ASN A 227 -6.77 -2.72 -16.83
CA ASN A 227 -8.19 -2.37 -16.76
C ASN A 227 -8.91 -3.20 -15.68
N LYS A 228 -10.19 -2.93 -15.42
CA LYS A 228 -10.95 -3.50 -14.28
C LYS A 228 -11.01 -5.02 -14.27
N ASN A 229 -11.06 -5.63 -15.45
CA ASN A 229 -11.13 -7.07 -15.61
C ASN A 229 -9.75 -7.73 -15.88
N HIS A 230 -8.66 -6.97 -15.77
CA HIS A 230 -7.29 -7.41 -15.96
C HIS A 230 -6.98 -8.03 -17.34
N SER A 231 -7.83 -7.79 -18.35
CA SER A 231 -7.64 -8.31 -19.71
C SER A 231 -6.63 -7.51 -20.53
N ILE A 232 -6.42 -6.24 -20.15
CA ILE A 232 -5.44 -5.33 -20.75
C ILE A 232 -4.51 -4.87 -19.63
N SER A 233 -3.22 -4.81 -19.93
CA SER A 233 -2.21 -4.37 -18.96
C SER A 233 -1.23 -3.39 -19.57
N GLY A 234 -0.78 -2.46 -18.75
CA GLY A 234 0.40 -1.66 -19.01
C GLY A 234 1.68 -2.48 -18.85
N MET A 235 2.82 -1.79 -18.80
CA MET A 235 4.12 -2.42 -18.60
C MET A 235 4.28 -2.82 -17.12
N PRO A 236 4.32 -4.12 -16.76
CA PRO A 236 4.62 -4.51 -15.39
C PRO A 236 6.08 -4.24 -15.06
N TYR A 237 6.36 -3.98 -13.80
CA TYR A 237 7.72 -3.92 -13.30
C TYR A 237 7.82 -4.41 -11.86
N ILE A 238 8.98 -4.96 -11.51
CA ILE A 238 9.32 -5.31 -10.15
C ILE A 238 10.72 -4.79 -9.80
N PHE A 239 10.79 -4.02 -8.72
CA PHE A 239 12.03 -3.49 -8.17
C PHE A 239 12.55 -4.43 -7.09
N ILE A 240 13.82 -4.80 -7.17
CA ILE A 240 14.48 -5.69 -6.21
C ILE A 240 15.54 -4.92 -5.46
N TYR A 241 15.35 -4.81 -4.15
CA TYR A 241 16.29 -4.24 -3.22
C TYR A 241 16.98 -5.36 -2.43
N LEU A 242 18.30 -5.23 -2.28
CA LEU A 242 19.05 -5.99 -1.27
C LEU A 242 19.53 -5.01 -0.22
N GLY A 243 19.07 -5.20 1.01
CA GLY A 243 19.20 -4.19 2.06
C GLY A 243 18.51 -2.88 1.66
N ARG A 244 19.29 -1.80 1.51
CA ARG A 244 18.78 -0.45 1.23
C ARG A 244 18.99 0.01 -0.22
N GLU A 245 19.56 -0.84 -1.05
CA GLU A 245 19.99 -0.49 -2.41
C GLU A 245 19.15 -1.20 -3.46
N LEU A 246 18.73 -0.45 -4.48
CA LEU A 246 18.11 -1.03 -5.67
C LEU A 246 19.17 -1.81 -6.44
N ARG A 247 18.92 -3.11 -6.68
CA ARG A 247 19.88 -4.01 -7.33
C ARG A 247 19.43 -4.49 -8.69
N LYS A 248 18.12 -4.67 -8.88
CA LYS A 248 17.57 -5.17 -10.13
C LYS A 248 16.20 -4.58 -10.38
N VAL A 249 15.88 -4.43 -11.66
CA VAL A 249 14.52 -4.20 -12.13
C VAL A 249 14.25 -5.21 -13.23
N PHE A 250 13.17 -5.97 -13.10
CA PHE A 250 12.59 -6.72 -14.23
C PHE A 250 11.41 -5.91 -14.76
N LEU A 251 11.31 -5.81 -16.08
CA LEU A 251 10.37 -4.94 -16.78
C LEU A 251 9.65 -5.70 -17.90
N GLY A 252 8.38 -5.39 -18.12
CA GLY A 252 7.63 -5.83 -19.31
C GLY A 252 7.64 -7.34 -19.50
N SER A 253 8.08 -7.78 -20.68
CA SER A 253 8.09 -9.20 -21.07
C SER A 253 9.06 -10.08 -20.29
N SER A 254 9.95 -9.51 -19.47
CA SER A 254 10.80 -10.29 -18.56
C SER A 254 10.05 -10.80 -17.32
N LEU A 255 8.79 -10.35 -17.12
CA LEU A 255 7.93 -10.73 -16.00
C LEU A 255 6.75 -11.59 -16.45
N GLN A 256 6.47 -12.60 -15.63
CA GLN A 256 5.25 -13.39 -15.73
C GLN A 256 4.57 -13.45 -14.36
N ILE A 257 3.27 -13.20 -14.33
CA ILE A 257 2.47 -13.09 -13.11
C ILE A 257 1.30 -14.06 -13.25
N HIS A 258 1.19 -14.99 -12.30
CA HIS A 258 0.20 -16.08 -12.33
C HIS A 258 -0.56 -16.13 -11.02
N TRP A 259 -1.85 -15.83 -11.09
CA TRP A 259 -2.76 -15.92 -9.96
C TRP A 259 -3.40 -17.29 -9.87
N ASP A 260 -3.53 -17.79 -8.65
CA ASP A 260 -4.36 -18.92 -8.28
C ASP A 260 -5.49 -18.42 -7.39
N TRP A 261 -6.73 -18.76 -7.74
CA TRP A 261 -7.94 -18.21 -7.12
C TRP A 261 -8.69 -19.30 -6.38
N SER A 262 -9.42 -18.92 -5.34
CA SER A 262 -10.27 -19.82 -4.59
C SER A 262 -11.29 -20.52 -5.52
N PRO A 263 -11.57 -21.81 -5.28
CA PRO A 263 -12.49 -22.57 -6.13
C PRO A 263 -13.93 -22.06 -6.00
N SER A 264 -14.29 -21.58 -4.81
CA SER A 264 -15.62 -21.08 -4.46
C SER A 264 -15.56 -19.64 -3.98
N PRO A 265 -16.56 -18.82 -4.34
CA PRO A 265 -16.60 -17.44 -3.88
C PRO A 265 -17.02 -17.38 -2.41
N THR A 266 -16.53 -16.36 -1.70
CA THR A 266 -16.80 -16.11 -0.28
C THR A 266 -17.28 -14.67 -0.08
N LEU A 267 -17.82 -14.39 1.12
CA LEU A 267 -18.13 -13.03 1.56
C LEU A 267 -16.87 -12.44 2.20
N PRO A 268 -16.23 -11.42 1.60
CA PRO A 268 -15.06 -10.77 2.19
C PRO A 268 -15.46 -9.86 3.35
N LEU A 269 -14.47 -9.50 4.16
CA LEU A 269 -14.58 -8.34 5.05
C LEU A 269 -14.59 -7.07 4.21
N ARG A 270 -15.55 -6.16 4.44
CA ARG A 270 -15.74 -4.95 3.63
C ARG A 270 -15.62 -3.66 4.44
N LEU A 271 -14.99 -2.66 3.84
CA LEU A 271 -14.95 -1.29 4.36
C LEU A 271 -15.28 -0.27 3.25
N PRO A 272 -15.84 0.92 3.58
CA PRO A 272 -16.47 1.28 4.86
C PRO A 272 -17.71 0.43 5.14
N GLY A 273 -18.13 0.38 6.42
CA GLY A 273 -19.35 -0.31 6.83
C GLY A 273 -20.64 0.13 6.10
N THR A 274 -20.70 1.39 5.65
CA THR A 274 -21.81 1.90 4.82
C THR A 274 -21.85 1.21 3.45
N MET A 275 -20.71 1.07 2.79
CA MET A 275 -20.61 0.35 1.51
C MET A 275 -20.72 -1.16 1.71
N ALA A 276 -20.18 -1.70 2.80
CA ALA A 276 -20.37 -3.10 3.19
C ALA A 276 -21.86 -3.49 3.28
N SER A 277 -22.69 -2.58 3.79
CA SER A 277 -24.15 -2.78 3.87
C SER A 277 -24.82 -2.80 2.49
N LEU A 278 -24.35 -1.98 1.54
CA LEU A 278 -24.89 -1.94 0.17
C LEU A 278 -24.49 -3.18 -0.65
N PHE A 279 -23.33 -3.75 -0.36
CA PHE A 279 -22.78 -4.91 -1.06
C PHE A 279 -22.78 -6.17 -0.19
N ALA A 280 -23.71 -6.28 0.77
CA ALA A 280 -23.73 -7.36 1.76
C ALA A 280 -23.78 -8.77 1.14
N ASP A 281 -24.45 -8.92 -0.01
CA ASP A 281 -24.62 -10.21 -0.69
C ASP A 281 -23.58 -10.47 -1.79
N ARG A 282 -22.69 -9.52 -2.07
CA ARG A 282 -21.64 -9.68 -3.09
C ARG A 282 -20.64 -10.72 -2.60
N THR A 283 -20.38 -11.74 -3.39
CA THR A 283 -19.33 -12.71 -3.14
C THR A 283 -18.26 -12.59 -4.22
N LEU A 284 -17.01 -12.92 -3.88
CA LEU A 284 -15.90 -12.98 -4.84
C LEU A 284 -15.05 -14.22 -4.61
N LYS A 285 -14.37 -14.63 -5.68
CA LYS A 285 -13.24 -15.54 -5.55
C LYS A 285 -12.06 -14.73 -5.02
N LEU A 286 -11.45 -15.23 -3.97
CA LEU A 286 -10.30 -14.60 -3.33
C LEU A 286 -9.02 -15.19 -3.92
N PRO A 287 -7.95 -14.41 -4.04
CA PRO A 287 -6.68 -14.99 -4.45
C PRO A 287 -6.16 -15.90 -3.34
N HIS A 288 -5.82 -17.12 -3.71
CA HIS A 288 -5.21 -18.09 -2.81
C HIS A 288 -3.69 -17.95 -2.84
N SER A 289 -3.11 -17.83 -4.05
CA SER A 289 -1.67 -17.63 -4.22
C SER A 289 -1.33 -16.81 -5.46
N LEU A 290 -0.11 -16.28 -5.48
CA LEU A 290 0.46 -15.56 -6.60
C LEU A 290 1.89 -16.06 -6.86
N GLN A 291 2.20 -16.37 -8.11
CA GLN A 291 3.55 -16.70 -8.56
C GLN A 291 4.04 -15.61 -9.52
N VAL A 292 5.22 -15.07 -9.23
CA VAL A 292 5.88 -14.08 -10.10
C VAL A 292 7.23 -14.63 -10.53
N GLU A 293 7.46 -14.69 -11.83
CA GLU A 293 8.73 -15.10 -12.41
C GLU A 293 9.33 -13.92 -13.17
N GLY A 294 10.59 -13.61 -12.86
CA GLY A 294 11.39 -12.62 -13.57
C GLY A 294 12.61 -13.30 -14.18
N ALA A 295 12.92 -13.04 -15.45
CA ALA A 295 14.15 -13.57 -16.05
C ALA A 295 14.67 -12.69 -17.19
N ASP A 296 15.99 -12.53 -17.22
CA ASP A 296 16.72 -12.06 -18.40
C ASP A 296 17.96 -12.93 -18.66
N GLU A 297 18.93 -12.42 -19.43
CA GLU A 297 20.13 -13.16 -19.81
C GLU A 297 21.02 -13.54 -18.61
N GLN A 298 20.97 -12.80 -17.50
CA GLN A 298 21.88 -12.96 -16.37
C GLN A 298 21.17 -13.33 -15.07
N ASP A 299 19.97 -12.78 -14.86
CA ASP A 299 19.31 -12.78 -13.58
C ASP A 299 17.97 -13.50 -13.63
N ARG A 300 17.57 -14.09 -12.51
CA ARG A 300 16.29 -14.80 -12.37
C ARG A 300 15.65 -14.51 -11.02
N LEU A 301 14.33 -14.47 -11.01
CA LEU A 301 13.48 -14.30 -9.84
C LEU A 301 12.35 -15.30 -9.90
N SER A 302 12.07 -15.95 -8.77
CA SER A 302 10.84 -16.69 -8.52
C SER A 302 10.31 -16.27 -7.16
N LEU A 303 9.12 -15.66 -7.17
CA LEU A 303 8.35 -15.31 -5.99
C LEU A 303 7.15 -16.24 -5.90
N LYS A 304 6.92 -16.80 -4.72
CA LYS A 304 5.70 -17.53 -4.39
C LYS A 304 5.07 -16.88 -3.18
N LEU A 305 3.83 -16.46 -3.34
CA LEU A 305 3.06 -15.74 -2.34
C LEU A 305 1.84 -16.58 -1.97
N GLN A 306 1.58 -16.72 -0.67
CA GLN A 306 0.43 -17.46 -0.13
C GLN A 306 -0.37 -16.52 0.77
N PHE A 307 -1.59 -16.20 0.38
CA PHE A 307 -2.41 -15.22 1.09
C PHE A 307 -3.15 -15.85 2.29
N GLU A 308 -3.24 -15.11 3.37
CA GLU A 308 -3.75 -15.55 4.68
C GLU A 308 -4.88 -14.67 5.22
N ALA A 309 -4.97 -13.44 4.71
CA ALA A 309 -6.04 -12.51 5.03
C ALA A 309 -6.30 -11.54 3.87
N GLU A 310 -7.54 -11.09 3.83
CA GLU A 310 -8.08 -10.22 2.81
C GLU A 310 -9.06 -9.19 3.39
N ALA A 311 -9.22 -8.06 2.69
CA ALA A 311 -10.28 -7.08 2.92
C ALA A 311 -10.62 -6.33 1.62
N GLU A 312 -11.92 -6.10 1.36
CA GLU A 312 -12.40 -5.33 0.22
C GLU A 312 -12.68 -3.88 0.67
N LEU A 313 -11.90 -2.92 0.18
CA LEU A 313 -12.23 -1.50 0.24
C LEU A 313 -13.10 -1.13 -0.95
N ILE A 314 -14.28 -0.57 -0.69
CA ILE A 314 -15.18 -0.08 -1.72
C ILE A 314 -15.08 1.44 -1.78
N VAL A 315 -14.48 1.95 -2.84
CA VAL A 315 -14.18 3.38 -2.97
C VAL A 315 -15.15 4.04 -3.95
N PRO A 316 -16.07 4.89 -3.47
CA PRO A 316 -17.02 5.58 -4.35
C PRO A 316 -16.33 6.73 -5.11
N ASP A 317 -16.84 7.01 -6.31
CA ASP A 317 -16.52 8.24 -7.01
C ASP A 317 -17.13 9.44 -6.28
N ASN A 318 -16.39 10.54 -6.24
CA ASN A 318 -16.79 11.75 -5.52
C ASN A 318 -17.79 12.61 -6.31
N GLN A 319 -18.08 12.29 -7.57
CA GLN A 319 -19.00 13.08 -8.41
C GLN A 319 -20.09 12.26 -9.10
N GLU A 320 -19.84 10.99 -9.39
CA GLU A 320 -20.77 10.09 -10.06
C GLU A 320 -21.19 8.92 -9.18
N ARG A 321 -22.27 8.25 -9.59
CA ARG A 321 -22.75 7.01 -8.95
C ARG A 321 -21.94 5.82 -9.45
N GLN A 322 -20.63 5.88 -9.24
CA GLN A 322 -19.64 4.88 -9.63
C GLN A 322 -18.79 4.49 -8.42
N TYR A 323 -18.11 3.35 -8.51
CA TYR A 323 -17.23 2.84 -7.47
C TYR A 323 -16.18 1.90 -8.06
N SER A 324 -15.10 1.71 -7.32
CA SER A 324 -14.06 0.72 -7.55
C SER A 324 -13.90 -0.16 -6.31
N PHE A 325 -13.41 -1.38 -6.52
CA PHE A 325 -13.10 -2.32 -5.45
C PHE A 325 -11.58 -2.47 -5.37
N ILE A 326 -11.02 -2.25 -4.19
CA ILE A 326 -9.61 -2.51 -3.89
C ILE A 326 -9.58 -3.68 -2.93
N GLU A 327 -8.93 -4.74 -3.34
CA GLU A 327 -8.83 -5.96 -2.55
C GLU A 327 -7.45 -6.00 -1.93
N GLU A 328 -7.40 -5.72 -0.63
CA GLU A 328 -6.20 -5.73 0.19
C GLU A 328 -5.90 -7.16 0.61
N VAL A 329 -4.69 -7.64 0.35
CA VAL A 329 -4.29 -9.02 0.63
C VAL A 329 -2.93 -9.08 1.31
N THR A 330 -2.77 -10.05 2.20
CA THR A 330 -1.51 -10.25 2.89
C THR A 330 -1.25 -11.70 3.20
N GLY A 331 0.03 -12.08 3.28
CA GLY A 331 0.41 -13.46 3.52
C GLY A 331 1.91 -13.68 3.65
N ASN A 332 2.31 -14.91 3.39
CA ASN A 332 3.72 -15.33 3.38
C ASN A 332 4.32 -15.22 1.98
N ALA A 333 5.63 -15.04 1.94
CA ALA A 333 6.41 -14.96 0.72
C ALA A 333 7.64 -15.88 0.78
N GLU A 334 7.89 -16.58 -0.32
CA GLU A 334 9.15 -17.24 -0.62
C GLU A 334 9.81 -16.55 -1.81
N VAL A 335 11.09 -16.22 -1.66
CA VAL A 335 11.89 -15.54 -2.68
C VAL A 335 13.07 -16.42 -3.06
N ASN A 336 13.17 -16.74 -4.34
CA ASN A 336 14.37 -17.32 -4.95
C ASN A 336 14.89 -16.35 -6.00
N LEU A 337 16.05 -15.75 -5.74
CA LEU A 337 16.65 -14.72 -6.56
C LEU A 337 18.05 -15.14 -6.96
N SER A 338 18.37 -15.09 -8.24
CA SER A 338 19.72 -15.24 -8.78
C SER A 338 20.14 -13.90 -9.36
N LEU A 339 21.13 -13.24 -8.75
CA LEU A 339 21.71 -11.99 -9.26
C LEU A 339 23.20 -12.19 -9.52
N GLN A 340 23.64 -11.99 -10.76
CA GLN A 340 25.05 -12.02 -11.16
C GLN A 340 25.78 -13.30 -10.71
N GLY A 341 25.07 -14.44 -10.71
CA GLY A 341 25.59 -15.74 -10.29
C GLY A 341 25.51 -16.04 -8.79
N GLU A 342 25.10 -15.09 -7.95
CA GLU A 342 24.79 -15.32 -6.54
C GLU A 342 23.32 -15.71 -6.35
N ILE A 343 23.06 -16.74 -5.55
CA ILE A 343 21.71 -17.23 -5.27
C ILE A 343 21.30 -16.81 -3.85
N PHE A 344 20.14 -16.19 -3.75
CA PHE A 344 19.51 -15.79 -2.51
C PHE A 344 18.19 -16.55 -2.37
N ARG A 345 18.03 -17.19 -1.20
CA ARG A 345 16.78 -17.79 -0.77
C ARG A 345 16.32 -17.07 0.47
N ALA A 346 15.09 -16.57 0.45
CA ALA A 346 14.54 -15.81 1.55
C ALA A 346 13.07 -16.16 1.78
N THR A 347 12.64 -16.02 3.01
CA THR A 347 11.24 -16.12 3.40
C THR A 347 10.81 -14.87 4.17
N GLY A 348 9.53 -14.56 4.14
CA GLY A 348 8.98 -13.44 4.84
C GLY A 348 7.52 -13.21 4.50
N PHE A 349 7.15 -11.96 4.33
CA PHE A 349 5.76 -11.54 4.22
C PHE A 349 5.51 -10.73 2.97
N VAL A 350 4.24 -10.72 2.56
CA VAL A 350 3.73 -9.88 1.48
C VAL A 350 2.54 -9.08 1.96
N TYR A 351 2.46 -7.84 1.49
CA TYR A 351 1.24 -7.07 1.45
C TYR A 351 1.00 -6.64 0.01
N GLY A 352 -0.25 -6.55 -0.41
CA GLY A 352 -0.56 -6.01 -1.72
C GLY A 352 -2.03 -5.75 -1.92
N GLU A 353 -2.33 -5.18 -3.08
CA GLU A 353 -3.65 -4.81 -3.51
C GLU A 353 -3.88 -5.26 -4.95
N TYR A 354 -5.12 -5.59 -5.28
CA TYR A 354 -5.55 -5.68 -6.67
C TYR A 354 -6.89 -4.98 -6.84
N VAL A 355 -7.04 -4.24 -7.95
CA VAL A 355 -8.14 -3.29 -8.14
C VAL A 355 -9.00 -3.59 -9.36
N HIS A 356 -10.32 -3.50 -9.15
CA HIS A 356 -11.39 -3.77 -10.10
C HIS A 356 -12.33 -2.60 -10.38
#